data_AF-A0A7J2KS77-F1
#
_entry.id   AF-A0A7J2KS77-F1
#
_cell.length_a   1.000
_cell.length_b   1.000
_cell.length_c   1.000
_cell.angle_alpha   90.00
_cell.angle_beta   90.00
_cell.angle_gamma   90.00
#
_symmetry.space_group_name_H-M   'P 1'
#
loop_
_entity.id
_entity.type
_entity.pdbx_description
1 polymer ?
#
loop_
_entity_poly.entity_id
_entity_poly.type
_entity_poly.pdbx_seq_one_letter_code
_entity_poly.pdbx_strand_id
1 'polypeptide(L)'
;MVQATLDGPYNNKGKERSFISHPLLKEGIIKREYQIKIAQEALKGNTLVVLPTGLGKTIIALLTAIEAVNNGKILFLAPTKPLVHQHLETFRKFTTINALEAFTGEVKKEKRAELWKSAEAIFSTPQTILKDLESCTYSLDSVSLIIFDEAHRSAG
;
A
#
# COMPACT_ATOMS: atom_id res chain seq x y z
N MET A 1 13.87 8.24 -13.30
CA MET A 1 13.04 7.20 -13.93
C MET A 1 13.85 5.91 -13.90
N VAL A 2 13.59 5.03 -12.93
CA VAL A 2 14.26 3.72 -12.88
C VAL A 2 13.28 2.71 -13.47
N GLN A 3 13.49 2.31 -14.72
CA GLN A 3 12.84 1.13 -15.30
C GLN A 3 13.57 -0.10 -14.75
N ALA A 4 12.95 -0.80 -13.80
CA ALA A 4 13.43 -2.11 -13.37
C ALA A 4 13.01 -3.15 -14.43
N THR A 5 13.89 -3.42 -15.40
CA THR A 5 13.70 -4.49 -16.37
C THR A 5 13.97 -5.84 -15.69
N LEU A 6 13.01 -6.75 -15.77
CA LEU A 6 13.14 -8.13 -15.29
C LEU A 6 13.79 -8.98 -16.39
N ASP A 7 15.09 -9.23 -16.31
CA ASP A 7 15.73 -10.27 -17.12
C ASP A 7 15.33 -11.67 -16.58
N GLY A 8 14.81 -12.53 -17.46
CA GLY A 8 14.39 -13.90 -17.16
C GLY A 8 15.56 -14.89 -16.94
N PRO A 9 15.33 -16.21 -16.75
CA PRO A 9 14.08 -16.96 -16.87
C PRO A 9 13.63 -17.66 -15.56
N TYR A 10 12.34 -18.00 -15.52
CA TYR A 10 11.75 -18.93 -14.57
C TYR A 10 12.44 -20.31 -14.64
N ASN A 11 13.39 -20.57 -13.75
CA ASN A 11 13.91 -21.91 -13.52
C ASN A 11 13.78 -22.25 -12.04
N ASN A 12 12.66 -22.85 -11.66
CA ASN A 12 12.31 -23.15 -10.28
C ASN A 12 12.22 -24.68 -10.08
N LYS A 13 13.37 -25.36 -10.21
CA LYS A 13 13.52 -26.73 -9.71
C LYS A 13 14.15 -26.67 -8.32
N GLY A 14 13.37 -26.98 -7.29
CA GLY A 14 13.89 -27.47 -6.00
C GLY A 14 14.19 -26.49 -4.86
N LYS A 15 13.80 -25.21 -4.91
CA LYS A 15 13.91 -24.33 -3.71
C LYS A 15 12.73 -24.57 -2.77
N GLU A 16 13.00 -24.99 -1.54
CA GLU A 16 12.04 -24.94 -0.43
C GLU A 16 11.36 -23.57 -0.39
N ARG A 17 10.04 -23.55 -0.17
CA ARG A 17 9.29 -22.29 -0.05
C ARG A 17 9.75 -21.57 1.21
N SER A 18 10.58 -20.55 1.05
CA SER A 18 10.89 -19.63 2.13
C SER A 18 9.80 -18.57 2.26
N PHE A 19 9.54 -18.14 3.49
CA PHE A 19 8.57 -17.10 3.81
C PHE A 19 9.31 -15.82 4.25
N ILE A 20 8.69 -14.67 4.05
CA ILE A 20 9.19 -13.40 4.56
C ILE A 20 8.93 -13.36 6.06
N SER A 21 9.96 -13.06 6.85
CA SER A 21 9.85 -12.82 8.29
C SER A 21 9.99 -11.33 8.54
N HIS A 22 9.01 -10.74 9.23
CA HIS A 22 9.01 -9.34 9.63
C HIS A 22 8.10 -9.17 10.87
N PRO A 23 8.46 -8.34 11.87
CA PRO A 23 7.66 -8.18 13.10
C PRO A 23 6.20 -7.75 12.86
N LEU A 24 5.97 -7.03 11.76
CA LEU A 24 4.64 -6.56 11.36
C LEU A 24 3.85 -7.50 10.44
N LEU A 25 4.29 -8.75 10.23
CA LEU A 25 3.58 -9.73 9.39
C LEU A 25 2.93 -10.84 10.23
N LYS A 26 1.68 -11.18 9.92
CA LYS A 26 0.88 -12.24 10.58
C LYS A 26 1.04 -13.60 9.93
N GLU A 27 0.92 -13.65 8.60
CA GLU A 27 0.93 -14.87 7.80
C GLU A 27 2.22 -15.00 6.98
N GLY A 28 2.58 -16.24 6.65
CA GLY A 28 3.70 -16.53 5.77
C GLY A 28 3.43 -16.03 4.34
N ILE A 29 3.94 -14.84 4.01
CA ILE A 29 4.06 -14.38 2.63
C ILE A 29 5.21 -15.15 1.97
N ILE A 30 4.95 -15.86 0.87
CA ILE A 30 5.99 -16.58 0.13
C ILE A 30 7.02 -15.58 -0.37
N LYS A 31 8.28 -15.80 -0.02
CA LYS A 31 9.40 -14.94 -0.39
C LYS A 31 9.61 -14.98 -1.90
N ARG A 32 9.55 -13.80 -2.52
CA ARG A 32 9.97 -13.58 -3.91
C ARG A 32 10.96 -12.43 -3.94
N GLU A 33 12.19 -12.71 -4.35
CA GLU A 33 13.29 -11.74 -4.29
C GLU A 33 12.99 -10.45 -5.06
N TYR A 34 12.31 -10.53 -6.21
CA TYR A 34 11.93 -9.34 -6.97
C TYR A 34 10.97 -8.44 -6.19
N GLN A 35 10.03 -9.00 -5.40
CA GLN A 35 9.08 -8.20 -4.63
C GLN A 35 9.80 -7.42 -3.52
N ILE A 36 10.77 -8.06 -2.88
CA ILE A 36 11.61 -7.43 -1.84
C ILE A 36 12.47 -6.33 -2.45
N LYS A 37 13.16 -6.60 -3.57
CA LYS A 37 14.01 -5.61 -4.24
C LYS A 37 13.21 -4.37 -4.67
N ILE A 38 12.02 -4.58 -5.23
CA ILE A 38 11.16 -3.46 -5.63
C ILE A 38 10.69 -2.66 -4.41
N ALA A 39 10.27 -3.31 -3.32
CA ALA A 39 9.88 -2.61 -2.09
C ALA A 39 11.05 -1.81 -1.49
N GLN A 40 12.25 -2.38 -1.44
CA GLN A 40 13.46 -1.70 -0.97
C GLN A 40 13.82 -0.49 -1.82
N GLU A 41 13.63 -0.56 -3.15
CA GLU A 41 13.87 0.59 -4.03
C GLU A 41 12.80 1.67 -3.85
N ALA A 42 11.54 1.28 -3.67
CA ALA A 42 10.44 2.21 -3.40
C ALA A 42 10.61 3.00 -2.09
N LEU A 43 11.32 2.45 -1.10
CA LEU A 43 11.64 3.15 0.15
C LEU A 43 12.70 4.24 0.00
N LYS A 44 13.49 4.23 -1.08
CA LYS A 44 14.54 5.24 -1.32
C LYS A 44 14.01 6.48 -2.03
N GLY A 45 12.83 6.41 -2.63
CA GLY A 45 12.21 7.53 -3.33
C GLY A 45 11.03 7.14 -4.22
N ASN A 46 10.45 8.15 -4.87
CA ASN A 46 9.26 8.00 -5.70
C ASN A 46 9.47 6.98 -6.82
N THR A 47 8.66 5.93 -6.82
CA THR A 47 8.84 4.76 -7.70
C THR A 47 7.53 4.38 -8.39
N LEU A 48 7.57 4.23 -9.71
CA LEU A 48 6.48 3.67 -10.51
C LEU A 48 6.75 2.19 -10.78
N VAL A 49 5.95 1.31 -10.18
CA VAL A 49 6.09 -0.14 -10.34
C VAL A 49 5.20 -0.63 -11.49
N VAL A 50 5.83 -1.03 -12.60
CA VAL A 50 5.13 -1.58 -13.77
C VAL A 50 5.31 -3.10 -13.81
N LEU A 51 4.27 -3.81 -13.39
CA LEU A 51 4.21 -5.28 -13.44
C LEU A 51 2.86 -5.76 -14.00
N PRO A 52 2.83 -6.87 -14.76
CA PRO A 52 1.61 -7.58 -15.11
C PRO A 52 0.71 -7.88 -13.91
N THR A 53 -0.60 -7.98 -14.15
CA THR A 53 -1.57 -8.42 -13.15
C THR A 53 -1.22 -9.84 -12.66
N GLY A 54 -1.54 -10.13 -11.39
CA GLY A 54 -1.25 -11.44 -10.79
C GLY A 54 0.18 -11.63 -10.26
N LEU A 55 1.12 -10.70 -10.48
CA LEU A 55 2.49 -10.78 -9.94
C LEU A 55 2.67 -10.20 -8.52
N GLY A 56 1.57 -9.88 -7.85
CA GLY A 56 1.58 -9.47 -6.44
C GLY A 56 2.04 -8.03 -6.19
N LYS A 57 1.60 -7.07 -7.00
CA LYS A 57 1.79 -5.62 -6.75
C LYS A 57 1.32 -5.21 -5.35
N THR A 58 0.19 -5.75 -4.88
CA THR A 58 -0.30 -5.51 -3.52
C THR A 58 0.67 -5.98 -2.44
N ILE A 59 1.40 -7.08 -2.67
CA ILE A 59 2.43 -7.56 -1.72
C ILE A 59 3.62 -6.59 -1.69
N ILE A 60 4.04 -6.06 -2.84
CA ILE A 60 5.09 -5.03 -2.89
C ILE A 60 4.66 -3.78 -2.10
N ALA A 61 3.42 -3.32 -2.32
CA ALA A 61 2.85 -2.18 -1.59
C ALA A 61 2.80 -2.44 -0.07
N LEU A 62 2.40 -3.65 0.33
CA LEU A 62 2.37 -4.07 1.73
C LEU A 62 3.77 -4.11 2.36
N LEU A 63 4.76 -4.69 1.67
CA LEU A 63 6.15 -4.72 2.13
C LEU A 63 6.74 -3.32 2.27
N THR A 64 6.35 -2.39 1.39
CA THR A 64 6.77 -0.98 1.48
C THR A 64 6.09 -0.30 2.69
N ALA A 65 4.80 -0.57 2.90
CA ALA A 65 4.03 0.02 3.99
C ALA A 65 4.49 -0.41 5.40
N ILE A 66 4.82 -1.68 5.60
CA ILE A 66 5.28 -2.17 6.92
C ILE A 66 6.63 -1.57 7.33
N GLU A 67 7.47 -1.18 6.36
CA GLU A 67 8.75 -0.50 6.63
C GLU A 67 8.54 1.01 6.87
N ALA A 68 7.54 1.62 6.21
CA ALA A 68 7.28 3.05 6.29
C ALA A 68 6.37 3.49 7.47
N VAL A 69 5.60 2.57 8.06
CA VAL A 69 4.55 2.91 9.05
C VAL A 69 5.10 3.52 10.34
N ASN A 70 6.34 3.19 10.71
CA ASN A 70 7.00 3.80 11.87
C ASN A 70 7.45 5.25 11.64
N ASN A 71 7.51 5.69 10.38
CA ASN A 71 7.90 7.06 10.02
C ASN A 71 6.69 8.00 9.84
N GLY A 72 5.47 7.45 9.83
CA GLY A 72 4.25 8.21 9.58
C GLY A 72 3.12 7.33 9.03
N LYS A 73 1.98 7.98 8.76
CA LYS A 73 0.78 7.30 8.26
C LYS A 73 0.98 6.81 6.84
N ILE A 74 0.38 5.67 6.52
CA ILE A 74 0.32 5.14 5.16
C ILE A 74 -1.00 5.55 4.52
N LEU A 75 -0.95 6.07 3.31
CA LEU A 75 -2.15 6.38 2.52
C LEU A 75 -2.19 5.51 1.27
N PHE A 76 -3.13 4.56 1.22
CA PHE A 76 -3.34 3.69 0.07
C PHE A 76 -4.55 4.17 -0.74
N LEU A 77 -4.31 4.53 -2.00
CA LEU A 77 -5.31 5.06 -2.91
C LEU A 77 -5.66 4.04 -3.98
N ALA A 78 -6.94 3.66 -4.06
CA ALA A 78 -7.45 2.75 -5.07
C ALA A 78 -8.59 3.41 -5.86
N PRO A 79 -8.81 3.04 -7.14
CA PRO A 79 -9.72 3.79 -8.01
C PRO A 79 -11.20 3.57 -7.68
N THR A 80 -11.57 2.51 -6.95
CA THR A 80 -12.95 2.20 -6.62
C THR A 80 -13.10 1.75 -5.17
N LYS A 81 -14.30 1.94 -4.61
CA LYS A 81 -14.65 1.49 -3.25
C LYS A 81 -14.44 -0.03 -3.05
N PRO A 82 -14.84 -0.93 -3.97
CA PRO A 82 -14.53 -2.35 -3.85
C PRO A 82 -13.03 -2.65 -3.72
N LEU A 83 -12.18 -1.96 -4.50
CA LEU A 83 -10.73 -2.14 -4.42
C LEU A 83 -10.14 -1.62 -3.11
N VAL A 84 -10.66 -0.49 -2.59
CA VAL A 84 -10.30 0.01 -1.25
C VAL A 84 -10.52 -1.08 -0.19
N HIS A 85 -11.70 -1.70 -0.17
CA HIS A 85 -12.01 -2.76 0.79
C HIS A 85 -11.16 -4.01 0.57
N GLN A 86 -10.93 -4.41 -0.68
CA GLN A 86 -10.10 -5.57 -1.01
C GLN A 86 -8.64 -5.40 -0.51
N HIS A 87 -8.04 -4.22 -0.71
CA HIS A 87 -6.68 -3.95 -0.22
C HIS A 87 -6.64 -3.85 1.29
N LEU A 88 -7.64 -3.22 1.92
CA LEU A 88 -7.76 -3.17 3.38
C LEU A 88 -7.83 -4.58 4.00
N GLU A 89 -8.66 -5.47 3.44
CA GLU A 89 -8.76 -6.86 3.87
C GLU A 89 -7.44 -7.61 3.70
N THR A 90 -6.74 -7.37 2.59
CA THR A 90 -5.40 -7.92 2.36
C THR A 90 -4.42 -7.48 3.45
N PHE A 91 -4.39 -6.19 3.80
CA PHE A 91 -3.52 -5.69 4.86
C PHE A 91 -3.92 -6.23 6.23
N ARG A 92 -5.22 -6.32 6.55
CA ARG A 92 -5.70 -6.91 7.82
C ARG A 92 -5.29 -8.37 7.96
N LYS A 93 -5.31 -9.11 6.85
CA LYS A 93 -4.91 -10.52 6.80
C LYS A 93 -3.41 -10.69 7.03
N PHE A 94 -2.59 -9.92 6.33
CA PHE A 94 -1.15 -10.16 6.28
C PHE A 94 -0.34 -9.35 7.31
N THR A 95 -0.85 -8.24 7.84
CA THR A 95 -0.08 -7.34 8.73
C THR A 95 -0.64 -7.28 10.14
N THR A 96 0.21 -6.97 11.12
CA THR A 96 -0.18 -6.66 12.51
C THR A 96 -0.39 -5.16 12.77
N ILE A 97 -0.39 -4.32 11.73
CA ILE A 97 -0.77 -2.90 11.84
C ILE A 97 -2.21 -2.85 12.35
N ASN A 98 -2.45 -2.08 13.41
CA ASN A 98 -3.71 -2.16 14.15
C ASN A 98 -4.74 -1.16 13.60
N ALA A 99 -4.35 0.10 13.45
CA ALA A 99 -5.29 1.17 13.10
C ALA A 99 -5.43 1.33 11.57
N LEU A 100 -6.03 0.31 10.94
CA LEU A 100 -6.32 0.25 9.50
C LEU A 100 -7.76 0.73 9.19
N GLU A 101 -7.88 1.90 8.56
CA GLU A 101 -9.16 2.58 8.33
C GLU A 101 -9.51 2.70 6.84
N ALA A 102 -10.80 2.57 6.50
CA ALA A 102 -11.32 2.86 5.16
C ALA A 102 -12.02 4.21 5.13
N PHE A 103 -11.54 5.13 4.31
CA PHE A 103 -12.17 6.41 4.07
C PHE A 103 -12.95 6.34 2.75
N THR A 104 -14.25 6.16 2.86
CA THR A 104 -15.18 6.14 1.72
C THR A 104 -16.22 7.26 1.88
N GLY A 105 -16.97 7.53 0.81
CA GLY A 105 -18.04 8.54 0.84
C GLY A 105 -19.18 8.26 1.84
N GLU A 106 -19.25 7.07 2.43
CA GLU A 106 -20.25 6.69 3.44
C GLU A 106 -19.85 7.08 4.86
N VAL A 107 -18.54 7.21 5.12
CA VAL A 107 -18.04 7.67 6.42
C VAL A 107 -18.19 9.18 6.46
N LYS A 108 -18.89 9.73 7.47
CA LYS A 108 -19.04 11.19 7.60
C LYS A 108 -17.68 11.88 7.74
N LYS A 109 -17.58 13.11 7.21
CA LYS A 109 -16.34 13.91 7.23
C LYS A 109 -15.79 14.07 8.65
N GLU A 110 -16.65 14.38 9.61
CA GLU A 110 -16.26 14.59 11.01
C GLU A 110 -15.68 13.29 11.59
N LYS A 111 -16.26 12.15 11.22
CA LYS A 111 -15.75 10.85 11.64
C LYS A 111 -14.39 10.53 11.02
N ARG A 112 -14.18 10.86 9.74
CA ARG A 112 -12.86 10.74 9.10
C ARG A 112 -11.81 11.62 9.77
N ALA A 113 -12.16 12.84 10.17
CA ALA A 113 -11.26 13.74 10.91
C ALA A 113 -10.83 13.14 12.26
N GLU A 114 -11.74 12.49 12.98
CA GLU A 114 -11.40 11.76 14.21
C GLU A 114 -10.49 10.56 13.94
N LEU A 115 -10.89 9.69 13.01
CA LEU A 115 -10.15 8.47 12.67
C LEU A 115 -8.75 8.78 12.16
N TRP A 116 -8.57 9.88 11.42
CA TRP A 116 -7.27 10.32 10.92
C TRP A 116 -6.23 10.47 12.03
N LYS A 117 -6.63 10.95 13.22
CA LYS A 117 -5.72 11.19 14.34
C LYS A 117 -5.03 9.90 14.79
N SER A 118 -5.79 8.81 14.92
CA SER A 118 -5.30 7.52 15.41
C SER A 118 -4.91 6.52 14.33
N ALA A 119 -5.32 6.71 13.07
CA ALA A 119 -5.02 5.77 11.99
C ALA A 119 -3.52 5.65 11.70
N GLU A 120 -3.05 4.43 11.48
CA GLU A 120 -1.70 4.10 11.03
C GLU A 120 -1.66 3.91 9.51
N ALA A 121 -2.72 3.34 8.93
CA ALA A 121 -2.92 3.28 7.49
C ALA A 121 -4.37 3.58 7.10
N ILE A 122 -4.53 4.37 6.05
CA ILE A 122 -5.81 4.79 5.50
C ILE A 122 -5.92 4.25 4.07
N PHE A 123 -7.04 3.58 3.77
CA PHE A 123 -7.38 3.11 2.44
C PHE A 123 -8.53 3.96 1.91
N SER A 124 -8.36 4.58 0.74
CA SER A 124 -9.34 5.53 0.23
C SER A 124 -9.34 5.62 -1.28
N THR A 125 -10.31 6.35 -1.82
CA THR A 125 -10.27 6.80 -3.22
C THR A 125 -9.58 8.16 -3.30
N PRO A 126 -8.86 8.47 -4.39
CA PRO A 126 -8.24 9.79 -4.58
C PRO A 126 -9.23 10.94 -4.40
N GLN A 127 -10.46 10.79 -4.90
CA GLN A 127 -11.51 11.82 -4.81
C GLN A 127 -11.98 12.08 -3.37
N THR A 128 -11.96 11.06 -2.50
CA THR A 128 -12.34 11.24 -1.09
C THR A 128 -11.30 12.03 -0.35
N ILE A 129 -10.02 11.69 -0.53
CA ILE A 129 -8.90 12.42 0.07
C ILE A 129 -8.85 13.85 -0.46
N LEU A 130 -8.99 14.07 -1.77
CA LEU A 130 -8.98 15.41 -2.35
C LEU A 130 -10.03 16.32 -1.69
N LYS A 131 -11.28 15.86 -1.57
CA LYS A 131 -12.35 16.61 -0.91
C LYS A 131 -12.05 16.89 0.57
N ASP A 132 -11.40 15.97 1.26
CA ASP A 132 -11.00 16.18 2.65
C ASP A 132 -9.90 17.24 2.79
N LEU A 133 -8.94 17.26 1.87
CA LEU A 133 -7.87 18.25 1.84
C LEU A 133 -8.40 19.64 1.47
N GLU A 134 -9.24 19.74 0.43
CA GLU A 134 -9.89 20.98 -0.01
C GLU A 134 -10.72 21.62 1.11
N SER A 135 -11.31 20.78 1.96
CA SER A 135 -12.16 21.22 3.06
C SER A 135 -11.42 21.25 4.41
N CYS A 136 -10.08 21.19 4.37
CA CYS A 136 -9.17 21.24 5.51
C CYS A 136 -9.53 20.30 6.65
N THR A 137 -10.06 19.11 6.35
CA THR A 137 -10.40 18.07 7.34
C THR A 137 -9.15 17.58 8.08
N TYR A 138 -8.03 17.49 7.37
CA TYR A 138 -6.69 17.14 7.86
C TYR A 138 -5.63 17.57 6.82
N SER A 139 -4.35 17.57 7.19
CA SER A 139 -3.22 17.74 6.26
C SER A 139 -2.47 16.43 6.02
N LEU A 140 -1.66 16.38 4.98
CA LEU A 140 -0.81 15.22 4.66
C LEU A 140 0.54 15.22 5.39
N ASP A 141 0.80 16.19 6.28
CA ASP A 141 2.12 16.38 6.91
C ASP A 141 2.57 15.17 7.74
N SER A 142 1.62 14.37 8.24
CA SER A 142 1.89 13.15 9.00
C SER A 142 2.02 11.88 8.14
N VAL A 143 1.93 11.99 6.81
CA VAL A 143 1.95 10.85 5.88
C VAL A 143 3.37 10.58 5.42
N SER A 144 3.87 9.36 5.64
CA SER A 144 5.21 8.94 5.22
C SER A 144 5.24 8.23 3.88
N LEU A 145 4.10 7.66 3.45
CA LEU A 145 3.99 6.91 2.20
C LEU A 145 2.59 7.07 1.59
N ILE A 146 2.54 7.40 0.30
CA ILE A 146 1.33 7.36 -0.50
C ILE A 146 1.48 6.30 -1.60
N ILE A 147 0.56 5.35 -1.65
CA ILE A 147 0.51 4.28 -2.65
C ILE A 147 -0.66 4.55 -3.58
N PHE A 148 -0.40 4.58 -4.88
CA PHE A 148 -1.44 4.68 -5.92
C PHE A 148 -1.59 3.34 -6.61
N ASP A 149 -2.72 2.67 -6.40
CA ASP A 149 -3.09 1.47 -7.15
C ASP A 149 -3.68 1.84 -8.51
N GLU A 150 -3.39 0.99 -9.51
CA GLU A 150 -3.76 1.22 -10.90
C GLU A 150 -3.37 2.61 -11.43
N ALA A 151 -2.12 3.04 -11.17
CA ALA A 151 -1.58 4.34 -11.61
C ALA A 151 -1.72 4.62 -13.12
N HIS A 152 -1.93 3.60 -13.95
CA HIS A 152 -2.28 3.79 -15.36
C HIS A 152 -3.62 4.52 -15.58
N ARG A 153 -4.48 4.56 -14.55
CA ARG A 153 -5.74 5.30 -14.51
C ARG A 153 -5.58 6.73 -13.97
N SER A 154 -4.39 7.10 -13.50
CA SER A 154 -4.07 8.45 -13.04
C SER A 154 -3.81 9.36 -14.23
N ALA A 155 -4.89 9.82 -14.86
CA ALA A 155 -4.86 10.82 -15.91
C ALA A 155 -5.84 11.95 -15.54
N GLY A 156 -5.30 13.16 -15.32
CA GLY A 156 -6.07 14.40 -15.15
C GLY A 156 -6.71 14.57 -13.79
#